data_AF-A0A7S3XAM4-F1
#
_entry.id   AF-A0A7S3XAM4-F1
#
_cell.length_a   1.000
_cell.length_b   1.000
_cell.length_c   1.000
_cell.angle_alpha   90.00
_cell.angle_beta   90.00
_cell.angle_gamma   90.00
#
_symmetry.space_group_name_H-M   'P 1'
#
loop_
_entity.id
_entity.type
_entity.pdbx_description
1 polymer ?
#
loop_
_entity_poly.entity_id
_entity_poly.type
_entity_poly.pdbx_seq_one_letter_code
_entity_poly.pdbx_strand_id
1 'polypeptide(L)'
;AWLPKFEAALDSAMAVEPVWPEAELRVFLTASASARLAPSLLQRCVILATEPPAGIKPAMISAYTAYGDDMWEAVANSPRLPELKAALFALAFFHASVCERRRA
;
A
#
# COMPACT_ATOMS: atom_id res chain seq x y z
N ALA A 1 -14.31 19.74 11.47
CA ALA A 1 -13.12 19.00 10.99
C ALA A 1 -12.35 18.44 12.19
N TRP A 2 -11.82 17.22 12.10
CA TRP A 2 -11.09 16.57 13.20
C TRP A 2 -9.58 16.84 13.17
N LEU A 3 -9.01 17.06 11.98
CA LEU A 3 -7.57 17.23 11.78
C LEU A 3 -6.94 18.37 12.60
N PRO A 4 -7.53 19.58 12.69
CA PRO A 4 -6.96 20.64 13.52
C PRO A 4 -6.98 20.30 15.03
N LYS A 5 -7.99 19.54 15.47
CA LYS A 5 -8.06 19.07 16.87
C LYS A 5 -6.98 18.05 17.15
N PHE A 6 -6.68 17.19 16.18
CA PHE A 6 -5.60 16.22 16.25
C PHE A 6 -4.22 16.91 16.29
N GLU A 7 -3.98 17.91 15.45
CA GLU A 7 -2.73 18.70 15.48
C GLU A 7 -2.50 19.36 16.85
N ALA A 8 -3.53 20.00 17.43
CA ALA A 8 -3.44 20.60 18.75
C ALA A 8 -3.15 19.57 19.86
N ALA A 9 -3.72 18.36 19.76
CA ALA A 9 -3.43 17.28 20.70
C ALA A 9 -1.99 16.75 20.55
N LEU A 10 -1.48 16.66 19.32
CA LEU A 10 -0.10 16.26 19.03
C LEU A 10 0.89 17.30 19.60
N ASP A 11 0.61 18.59 19.43
CA ASP A 11 1.42 19.67 20.00
C ASP A 11 1.44 19.64 21.52
N SER A 12 0.28 19.43 22.13
CA SER A 12 0.17 19.31 23.58
C SER A 12 0.94 18.09 24.11
N ALA A 13 0.91 16.97 23.38
CA ALA A 13 1.66 15.78 23.73
C ALA A 13 3.19 15.95 23.55
N MET A 14 3.62 16.73 22.54
CA MET A 14 5.04 16.99 22.27
C MET A 14 5.65 18.07 23.18
N ALA A 15 4.85 18.97 23.77
CA ALA A 15 5.31 20.08 24.61
C ALA A 15 5.69 19.67 26.04
N VAL A 16 5.38 18.45 26.47
CA VAL A 16 5.66 17.96 27.82
C VAL A 16 7.03 17.26 27.82
N GLU A 17 8.10 17.98 28.17
CA GLU A 17 9.36 17.32 28.54
C GLU A 17 9.32 16.79 30.00
N PRO A 18 9.95 15.63 30.31
CA PRO A 18 10.71 14.73 29.45
C PRO A 18 10.03 13.37 29.22
N VAL A 19 8.71 13.27 29.44
CA VAL A 19 7.97 12.00 29.31
C VAL A 19 7.29 11.99 27.95
N TRP A 20 8.06 11.66 26.91
CA TRP A 20 7.44 10.88 25.84
C TRP A 20 6.83 9.67 26.54
N PRO A 21 5.51 9.47 26.50
CA PRO A 21 4.89 8.33 27.16
C PRO A 21 5.41 7.09 26.42
N GLU A 22 6.43 6.47 27.01
CA GLU A 22 7.28 5.42 26.45
C GLU A 22 8.11 5.88 25.23
N ALA A 23 9.41 5.56 25.22
CA ALA A 23 10.33 5.83 24.11
C ALA A 23 9.97 5.11 22.79
N GLU A 24 8.78 4.53 22.71
CA GLU A 24 8.28 3.65 21.65
C GLU A 24 7.02 4.18 20.93
N LEU A 25 6.44 5.31 21.36
CA LEU A 25 5.23 5.84 20.71
C LEU A 25 5.51 6.23 19.25
N ARG A 26 4.94 5.46 18.31
CA ARG A 26 4.98 5.73 16.87
C ARG A 26 3.58 5.99 16.35
N VAL A 27 3.36 7.16 15.75
CA VAL A 27 2.10 7.52 15.12
C VAL A 27 2.19 7.25 13.62
N PHE A 28 1.32 6.39 13.10
CA PHE A 28 1.19 6.12 11.68
C PHE A 28 -0.09 6.76 11.15
N LEU A 29 0.06 7.61 10.12
CA LEU A 29 -1.05 8.28 9.45
C LEU A 29 -1.18 7.76 8.03
N THR A 30 -2.41 7.53 7.58
CA THR A 30 -2.70 7.11 6.20
C THR A 30 -3.74 8.06 5.61
N ALA A 31 -3.43 8.63 4.46
CA ALA A 31 -4.34 9.51 3.74
C ALA A 31 -4.10 9.41 2.23
N SER A 32 -5.16 9.60 1.44
CA SER A 32 -5.01 9.90 0.02
C SER A 32 -4.52 11.34 -0.17
N ALA A 33 -3.81 11.61 -1.27
CA ALA A 33 -3.46 12.97 -1.64
C ALA A 33 -4.72 13.87 -1.65
N SER A 34 -4.68 14.96 -0.89
CA SER A 34 -5.84 15.82 -0.67
C SER A 34 -5.38 17.20 -0.23
N ALA A 35 -5.93 18.25 -0.84
CA ALA A 35 -5.68 19.64 -0.47
C ALA A 35 -6.19 20.01 0.94
N ARG A 36 -6.95 19.11 1.59
CA ARG A 36 -7.43 19.29 2.97
C ARG A 36 -6.40 18.90 4.03
N LEU A 37 -5.30 18.26 3.65
CA LEU A 37 -4.20 17.97 4.58
C LEU A 37 -3.45 19.26 4.86
N ALA A 38 -3.30 19.60 6.14
CA ALA A 38 -2.59 20.80 6.53
C ALA A 38 -1.09 20.68 6.21
N PRO A 39 -0.49 21.67 5.54
CA PRO A 39 0.95 21.67 5.28
C PRO A 39 1.79 21.60 6.56
N SER A 40 1.30 22.19 7.66
CA SER A 40 1.92 22.15 9.00
C SER A 40 2.14 20.73 9.49
N LEU A 41 1.16 19.85 9.30
CA LEU A 41 1.26 18.45 9.68
C LEU A 41 2.24 17.70 8.78
N LEU A 42 2.16 17.90 7.46
CA LEU A 42 3.02 17.23 6.49
C LEU A 42 4.51 17.54 6.70
N GLN A 43 4.84 18.79 7.07
CA GLN A 43 6.21 19.20 7.38
C GLN A 43 6.82 18.47 8.59
N ARG A 44 5.99 17.86 9.44
CA ARG A 44 6.41 17.14 10.65
C ARG A 44 6.36 15.63 10.51
N CYS A 45 5.90 15.12 9.36
CA CYS A 45 5.77 13.69 9.10
C CYS A 45 6.90 13.19 8.19
N VAL A 46 7.26 11.91 8.37
CA VAL A 46 7.95 11.16 7.31
C VAL A 46 6.90 10.72 6.30
N ILE A 47 6.98 11.24 5.07
CA ILE A 47 5.98 10.97 4.03
C ILE A 47 6.43 9.76 3.21
N LEU A 48 5.60 8.72 3.20
CA LEU A 48 5.77 7.55 2.35
C LEU A 48 4.69 7.55 1.27
N ALA A 49 5.10 7.69 0.02
CA ALA A 49 4.22 7.55 -1.14
C ALA A 49 4.28 6.10 -1.63
N THR A 50 3.15 5.41 -1.64
CA THR A 50 3.01 4.10 -2.27
C THR A 50 2.52 4.28 -3.69
N GLU A 51 3.43 4.17 -4.65
CA GLU A 51 3.08 4.16 -6.07
C GLU A 51 2.95 2.72 -6.56
N PRO A 52 1.95 2.43 -7.42
CA PRO A 52 1.80 1.10 -7.98
C PRO A 52 2.96 0.81 -8.97
N PRO A 53 3.40 -0.44 -9.15
CA PRO A 53 4.59 -0.79 -9.94
C PRO A 53 4.43 -0.36 -11.40
N ALA A 54 5.37 0.41 -11.95
CA ALA A 54 5.28 0.91 -13.33
C ALA A 54 5.77 -0.12 -14.35
N GLY A 55 5.03 -0.30 -15.44
CA GLY A 55 5.37 -1.19 -16.54
C GLY A 55 4.68 -2.55 -16.46
N ILE A 56 4.45 -3.14 -17.63
CA ILE A 56 3.77 -4.43 -17.78
C ILE A 56 4.46 -5.54 -16.98
N LYS A 57 5.80 -5.65 -17.08
CA LYS A 57 6.53 -6.74 -16.43
C LYS A 57 6.48 -6.66 -14.90
N PRO A 58 6.78 -5.51 -14.25
CA PRO A 58 6.62 -5.36 -12.80
C PRO A 58 5.18 -5.59 -12.32
N ALA A 59 4.18 -5.07 -13.04
CA ALA A 59 2.77 -5.28 -12.71
C ALA A 59 2.36 -6.76 -12.83
N MET A 60 2.85 -7.46 -13.85
CA MET A 60 2.58 -8.89 -14.04
C MET A 60 3.25 -9.73 -12.95
N ILE A 61 4.51 -9.45 -12.60
CA ILE A 61 5.20 -10.15 -11.49
C ILE A 61 4.42 -9.94 -10.20
N SER A 62 4.07 -8.69 -9.88
CA SER A 62 3.29 -8.39 -8.68
C SER A 62 1.94 -9.11 -8.64
N ALA A 63 1.21 -9.13 -9.75
CA ALA A 63 -0.08 -9.83 -9.84
C ALA A 63 0.08 -11.36 -9.76
N TYR A 64 1.13 -11.90 -10.36
CA TYR A 64 1.39 -13.34 -10.37
C TYR A 64 1.91 -13.82 -9.01
N THR A 65 2.69 -13.04 -8.27
CA THR A 65 3.19 -13.43 -6.94
C THR A 65 2.27 -13.03 -5.79
N ALA A 66 1.13 -12.38 -6.07
CA ALA A 66 0.17 -11.97 -5.04
C ALA A 66 -0.59 -13.14 -4.41
N TYR A 67 -0.57 -14.31 -5.05
CA TYR A 67 -1.22 -15.52 -4.54
C TYR A 67 -0.36 -16.17 -3.44
N GLY A 68 -0.99 -16.54 -2.33
CA GLY A 68 -0.34 -17.29 -1.25
C GLY A 68 -0.14 -18.76 -1.58
N ASP A 69 0.62 -19.45 -0.72
CA ASP A 69 1.05 -20.84 -0.94
C ASP A 69 -0.12 -21.81 -1.11
N ASP A 70 -1.20 -21.65 -0.35
CA ASP A 70 -2.42 -22.48 -0.45
C ASP A 70 -2.98 -22.56 -1.88
N MET A 71 -2.95 -21.43 -2.60
CA MET A 71 -3.44 -21.36 -3.97
C MET A 71 -2.52 -22.11 -4.94
N TRP A 72 -1.21 -21.99 -4.74
CA TRP A 72 -0.22 -22.69 -5.54
C TRP A 72 -0.22 -24.20 -5.29
N GLU A 73 -0.44 -24.63 -4.05
CA GLU A 73 -0.65 -26.03 -3.70
C GLU A 73 -1.91 -26.60 -4.35
N ALA A 74 -3.02 -25.86 -4.31
CA ALA A 74 -4.25 -26.26 -4.98
C ALA A 74 -4.08 -26.38 -6.51
N VAL A 75 -3.33 -25.44 -7.11
CA VAL A 75 -2.97 -25.49 -8.54
C VAL A 75 -2.09 -26.71 -8.82
N ALA A 76 -1.08 -26.97 -7.99
CA ALA A 76 -0.15 -28.09 -8.15
C ALA A 76 -0.84 -29.46 -8.07
N ASN A 77 -1.84 -29.58 -7.19
CA ASN A 77 -2.64 -30.80 -7.00
C ASN A 77 -3.79 -30.94 -8.02
N SER A 78 -3.98 -29.95 -8.90
CA SER A 78 -5.05 -29.99 -9.90
C SER A 78 -4.73 -30.96 -11.04
N PRO A 79 -5.69 -31.80 -11.47
CA PRO A 79 -5.54 -32.63 -12.67
C PRO A 79 -5.46 -31.80 -13.97
N ARG A 80 -5.76 -30.49 -13.91
CA ARG A 80 -5.69 -29.52 -15.01
C ARG A 80 -4.56 -28.50 -14.81
N LEU A 81 -3.44 -28.96 -14.25
CA LEU A 81 -2.28 -28.12 -13.95
C LEU A 81 -1.82 -27.27 -15.15
N PRO A 82 -1.67 -27.81 -16.38
CA PRO A 82 -1.21 -27.03 -17.52
C PRO A 82 -2.15 -25.88 -17.90
N GLU A 83 -3.46 -26.16 -17.95
CA GLU A 83 -4.47 -25.17 -18.33
C GLU A 83 -4.60 -24.08 -17.26
N LEU A 84 -4.57 -24.48 -15.99
CA LEU A 84 -4.69 -23.56 -14.87
C LEU A 84 -3.48 -22.61 -14.78
N LYS A 85 -2.26 -23.12 -14.99
CA LYS A 85 -1.06 -22.28 -15.09
C LYS A 85 -1.14 -21.28 -16.25
N ALA A 86 -1.57 -21.73 -17.43
CA ALA A 86 -1.73 -20.86 -18.59
C ALA A 86 -2.79 -19.78 -18.35
N ALA A 87 -3.93 -20.14 -17.74
CA ALA A 87 -4.99 -19.20 -17.39
C ALA A 87 -4.53 -18.15 -16.36
N LEU A 88 -3.81 -18.55 -15.32
CA LEU A 88 -3.29 -17.63 -14.31
C LEU A 88 -2.25 -16.66 -14.89
N PHE A 89 -1.38 -17.16 -15.76
CA PHE A 89 -0.44 -16.31 -16.49
C PHE A 89 -1.16 -15.30 -17.39
N ALA A 90 -2.14 -15.76 -18.18
CA ALA A 90 -2.93 -14.91 -19.06
C ALA A 90 -3.72 -13.85 -18.28
N LEU A 91 -4.27 -14.22 -17.12
CA LEU A 91 -4.96 -13.30 -16.22
C LEU A 91 -4.02 -12.23 -15.65
N ALA A 92 -2.83 -12.61 -15.20
CA ALA A 92 -1.83 -11.67 -14.69
C ALA A 92 -1.36 -10.69 -15.79
N PHE A 93 -1.17 -11.18 -17.02
CA PHE A 93 -0.83 -10.34 -18.17
C PHE A 93 -1.96 -9.38 -18.54
N PHE A 94 -3.21 -9.87 -18.55
CA PHE A 94 -4.39 -9.04 -18.81
C PHE A 94 -4.55 -7.95 -17.75
N HIS A 95 -4.44 -8.30 -16.47
CA HIS A 95 -4.46 -7.36 -15.35
C HIS A 95 -3.37 -6.28 -15.51
N ALA A 96 -2.12 -6.69 -15.77
CA ALA A 96 -1.02 -5.76 -16.01
C ALA A 96 -1.32 -4.80 -17.19
N SER A 97 -1.86 -5.31 -18.29
CA SER A 97 -2.24 -4.51 -19.46
C SER A 97 -3.31 -3.47 -19.13
N VAL A 98 -4.33 -3.84 -18.36
CA VAL A 98 -5.40 -2.93 -17.91
C VAL A 98 -4.84 -1.85 -16.97
N CYS A 99 -3.96 -2.23 -16.03
CA CYS A 99 -3.31 -1.30 -15.11
C CYS A 99 -2.48 -0.24 -15.85
N GLU A 100 -1.67 -0.65 -16.84
CA GLU A 100 -0.84 0.28 -17.61
C GLU A 100 -1.69 1.21 -18.48
N ARG A 101 -2.78 0.71 -19.07
CA ARG A 101 -3.71 1.55 -19.84
C ARG A 101 -4.45 2.59 -18.99
N ARG A 102 -4.65 2.34 -17.69
CA ARG A 102 -5.31 3.31 -16.79
C ARG A 102 -4.35 4.44 -16.36
N ARG A 103 -3.04 4.23 -16.49
CA ARG A 103 -2.02 5.23 -16.13
C ARG A 103 -1.69 6.19 -17.27
N ALA A 104 -1.85 5.74 -18.51
CA ALA A 104 -1.74 6.56 -19.72
C ALA A 104 -2.99 7.45 -19.90
#